data_AF-X0YT04-F1
#
_entry.id   AF-X0YT04-F1
#
_cell.length_a   1.000
_cell.length_b   1.000
_cell.length_c   1.000
_cell.angle_alpha   90.00
_cell.angle_beta   90.00
_cell.angle_gamma   90.00
#
_symmetry.space_group_name_H-M   'P 1'
#
loop_
_entity.id
_entity.type
_entity.pdbx_description
1 polymer ?
#
loop_
_entity_poly.entity_id
_entity_poly.type
_entity_poly.pdbx_seq_one_letter_code
_entity_poly.pdbx_strand_id
1 'polypeptide(L)'
;TDSEIREMHDFCEKRGITLQKIMQFSLYDRNDLSSRIPTERPPKCAMCNRLRVTADGFLKPCLFSEDEIRLDFVDLRKSILAAVSAKPESGSSCRSRAMQQIGG
;
A
#
# COMPACT_ATOMS: atom_id res chain seq x y z
N THR A 1 -11.28 2.45 -20.09
CA THR A 1 -12.74 2.52 -20.17
C THR A 1 -13.33 1.20 -19.68
N ASP A 2 -14.63 1.15 -19.37
CA ASP A 2 -15.25 -0.12 -18.95
C ASP A 2 -15.22 -1.19 -20.06
N SER A 3 -15.20 -0.80 -21.33
CA SER A 3 -15.06 -1.73 -22.46
C SER A 3 -13.69 -2.41 -22.46
N GLU A 4 -12.62 -1.62 -22.37
CA GLU A 4 -11.25 -2.14 -22.34
C GLU A 4 -11.04 -3.07 -21.12
N ILE A 5 -11.64 -2.76 -19.97
CA ILE A 5 -11.55 -3.62 -18.78
C ILE A 5 -12.23 -4.97 -19.01
N ARG A 6 -13.38 -5.00 -19.69
CA ARG A 6 -14.05 -6.27 -20.06
C ARG A 6 -13.18 -7.08 -21.01
N GLU A 7 -12.61 -6.45 -22.03
CA GLU A 7 -11.71 -7.12 -22.99
C GLU A 7 -10.47 -7.71 -22.29
N MET A 8 -9.88 -6.98 -21.34
CA MET A 8 -8.79 -7.48 -20.51
C MET A 8 -9.23 -8.66 -19.62
N HIS A 9 -10.44 -8.61 -19.06
CA HIS A 9 -10.98 -9.69 -18.25
C HIS A 9 -11.14 -10.98 -19.07
N ASP A 10 -11.75 -10.89 -20.25
CA ASP A 10 -11.94 -12.02 -21.16
C ASP A 10 -10.60 -12.61 -21.61
N PHE A 11 -9.61 -11.75 -21.88
CA PHE A 11 -8.26 -12.18 -22.24
C PHE A 11 -7.60 -13.01 -21.12
N CYS A 12 -7.75 -12.55 -19.88
CA CYS A 12 -7.21 -13.19 -18.69
C CYS A 12 -7.92 -14.52 -18.38
N GLU A 13 -9.25 -14.54 -18.44
CA GLU A 13 -10.05 -15.74 -18.18
C GLU A 13 -9.74 -16.87 -19.18
N LYS A 14 -9.63 -16.55 -20.48
CA LYS A 14 -9.23 -17.51 -21.53
C LYS A 14 -7.85 -18.15 -21.30
N ARG A 15 -7.01 -17.54 -20.46
CA ARG A 15 -5.65 -18.00 -20.15
C ARG A 15 -5.52 -18.55 -18.73
N GLY A 16 -6.60 -18.59 -17.96
CA GLY A 16 -6.55 -19.01 -16.55
C GLY A 16 -5.70 -18.09 -15.67
N ILE A 17 -5.58 -16.80 -16.01
CA ILE A 17 -4.85 -15.80 -15.23
C ILE A 17 -5.84 -14.77 -14.66
N THR A 18 -5.50 -14.13 -13.53
CA THR A 18 -6.36 -13.15 -12.88
C THR A 18 -5.97 -11.73 -13.25
N LEU A 19 -6.93 -10.93 -13.73
CA LEU A 19 -6.75 -9.50 -13.95
C LEU A 19 -6.65 -8.75 -12.61
N GLN A 20 -5.55 -8.04 -12.37
CA GLN A 20 -5.37 -7.16 -11.22
C GLN A 20 -5.21 -5.71 -11.68
N LYS A 21 -6.11 -4.83 -11.23
CA LYS A 21 -6.09 -3.40 -11.52
C LYS A 21 -5.38 -2.66 -10.38
N ILE A 22 -4.60 -1.66 -10.76
CA ILE A 22 -3.88 -0.80 -9.84
C ILE A 22 -4.48 0.60 -9.97
N MET A 23 -4.80 1.21 -8.82
CA MET A 23 -5.28 2.59 -8.76
C MET A 23 -4.26 3.49 -9.46
N GLN A 24 -4.75 4.27 -10.42
CA GLN A 24 -3.92 5.27 -11.08
C GLN A 24 -3.43 6.28 -10.03
N PHE A 25 -2.14 6.60 -10.09
CA PHE A 25 -1.52 7.56 -9.19
C PHE A 25 -0.95 8.72 -9.98
N SER A 26 -1.52 9.91 -9.81
CA SER A 26 -1.03 11.11 -10.47
C SER A 26 0.22 11.65 -9.77
N LEU A 27 1.23 11.99 -10.58
CA LEU A 27 2.47 12.62 -10.11
C LEU A 27 2.31 14.13 -9.89
N TYR A 28 1.31 14.76 -10.51
CA TYR A 28 1.10 16.21 -10.51
C TYR A 28 -0.05 16.64 -9.60
N ASP A 29 -1.12 15.85 -9.53
CA ASP A 29 -2.29 16.13 -8.71
C ASP A 29 -2.61 14.94 -7.79
N ARG A 30 -2.22 15.06 -6.52
CA ARG A 30 -2.47 14.03 -5.51
C ARG A 30 -3.96 13.89 -5.15
N ASN A 31 -4.80 14.84 -5.55
CA ASN A 31 -6.24 14.82 -5.34
C ASN A 31 -7.00 14.33 -6.59
N ASP A 32 -6.29 13.98 -7.67
CA ASP A 32 -6.90 13.42 -8.86
C ASP A 32 -7.47 12.02 -8.57
N LEU A 33 -8.77 12.00 -8.29
CA LEU A 33 -9.59 10.80 -8.11
C LEU A 33 -10.41 10.50 -9.37
N SER A 34 -10.04 11.05 -10.54
CA SER A 34 -10.86 11.02 -11.76
C SER A 34 -11.13 9.61 -12.29
N SER A 35 -10.26 8.64 -12.00
CA SER A 35 -10.42 7.23 -12.37
C SER A 35 -10.95 6.39 -11.21
N ARG A 36 -12.21 6.61 -10.80
CA ARG A 36 -12.92 5.80 -9.76
C ARG A 36 -13.35 4.41 -10.25
N ILE A 37 -12.47 3.71 -10.95
CA ILE A 37 -12.71 2.31 -11.29
C ILE A 37 -12.36 1.48 -10.05
N PRO A 38 -13.16 0.49 -9.65
CA PRO A 38 -12.80 -0.41 -8.57
C PRO A 38 -11.45 -1.07 -8.88
N THR A 39 -10.49 -1.00 -7.97
CA THR A 39 -9.15 -1.58 -8.14
C THR A 39 -8.81 -2.51 -6.98
N GLU A 40 -7.99 -3.52 -7.26
CA GLU A 40 -7.53 -4.47 -6.24
C GLU A 40 -6.33 -3.92 -5.45
N ARG A 41 -5.62 -2.91 -5.99
CA ARG A 41 -4.47 -2.29 -5.33
C ARG A 41 -4.59 -0.76 -5.29
N PRO A 42 -4.37 -0.12 -4.12
CA PRO A 42 -4.02 -0.73 -2.83
C PRO A 42 -5.19 -1.50 -2.18
N PRO A 43 -4.93 -2.56 -1.39
CA PRO A 43 -5.99 -3.25 -0.65
C PRO A 43 -6.67 -2.32 0.36
N LYS A 44 -7.95 -2.59 0.65
CA LYS A 44 -8.69 -1.92 1.73
C LYS A 44 -7.94 -2.09 3.05
N CYS A 45 -7.96 -1.05 3.90
CA CYS A 45 -7.22 -1.06 5.18
C CYS A 45 -7.61 -2.26 6.06
N ALA A 46 -8.89 -2.61 6.13
CA ALA A 46 -9.41 -3.76 6.88
C ALA A 46 -8.80 -5.13 6.48
N MET A 47 -8.22 -5.24 5.29
CA MET A 47 -7.55 -6.45 4.80
C MET A 47 -6.04 -6.26 4.60
N CYS A 48 -5.51 -5.07 4.90
CA CYS A 48 -4.11 -4.76 4.66
C CYS A 48 -3.24 -5.43 5.73
N ASN A 49 -2.31 -6.29 5.33
CA ASN A 49 -1.32 -6.94 6.19
C ASN A 49 0.11 -6.48 5.90
N ARG A 50 0.26 -5.33 5.20
CA ARG A 50 1.58 -4.81 4.79
C ARG A 50 2.23 -4.00 5.90
N LEU A 51 3.50 -4.29 6.17
CA LEU A 51 4.44 -3.44 6.89
C LEU A 51 5.51 -2.96 5.91
N ARG A 52 6.20 -1.86 6.24
CA ARG A 52 7.30 -1.35 5.41
C ARG A 52 8.56 -1.19 6.25
N VAL A 53 9.69 -1.69 5.75
CA VAL A 53 11.01 -1.37 6.30
C VAL A 53 11.60 -0.19 5.52
N THR A 54 12.09 0.82 6.20
CA THR A 54 12.79 1.96 5.62
C THR A 54 14.29 1.68 5.54
N ALA A 55 15.00 2.39 4.64
CA ALA A 55 16.43 2.21 4.44
C ALA A 55 17.29 2.55 5.67
N ASP A 56 16.78 3.40 6.57
CA ASP A 56 17.42 3.81 7.82
C ASP A 56 17.03 2.94 9.03
N GLY A 57 16.39 1.79 8.79
CA GLY A 57 16.20 0.77 9.82
C GLY A 57 14.96 0.94 10.70
N PHE A 58 13.87 1.48 10.15
CA PHE A 58 12.58 1.57 10.84
C PHE A 58 11.51 0.72 10.15
N LEU A 59 10.59 0.18 10.96
CA LEU A 59 9.35 -0.42 10.51
C LEU A 59 8.24 0.63 10.57
N LYS A 60 7.58 0.87 9.45
CA LYS A 60 6.32 1.60 9.39
C LYS A 60 5.15 0.61 9.48
N PRO A 61 4.23 0.80 10.45
CA PRO A 61 3.06 -0.06 10.61
C PRO A 61 2.01 0.19 9.51
N CYS A 62 2.02 1.39 8.94
CA CYS A 62 1.23 1.79 7.77
C CYS A 62 2.04 2.77 6.92
N LEU A 63 1.79 2.76 5.61
CA LEU A 63 2.34 3.75 4.69
C LEU A 63 1.91 5.18 5.05
N PHE A 64 0.67 5.32 5.53
CA PHE A 64 0.01 6.58 5.85
C PHE A 64 -0.13 6.76 7.37
N SER A 65 0.86 6.34 8.15
CA SER A 65 1.01 6.68 9.57
C SER A 65 2.34 7.39 9.80
N GLU A 66 2.36 8.29 10.79
CA GLU A 66 3.58 8.91 11.31
C GLU A 66 4.40 7.94 12.17
N ASP A 67 3.78 6.86 12.66
CA ASP A 67 4.45 5.91 13.54
C ASP A 67 5.60 5.18 12.85
N GLU A 68 6.72 5.04 13.56
CA GLU A 68 7.91 4.33 13.13
C GLU A 68 8.49 3.56 14.32
N ILE A 69 8.72 2.26 14.13
CA ILE A 69 9.31 1.38 15.13
C ILE A 69 10.74 1.11 14.70
N ARG A 70 11.73 1.53 15.49
CA ARG A 70 13.14 1.20 15.21
C ARG A 70 13.34 -0.30 15.23
N LEU A 71 14.06 -0.83 14.25
CA LEU A 71 14.44 -2.24 14.24
C LEU A 71 15.45 -2.52 15.36
N ASP A 72 15.11 -3.49 16.20
CA ASP A 72 16.03 -4.14 17.11
C ASP A 72 16.60 -5.36 16.39
N PHE A 73 17.87 -5.30 15.99
CA PHE A 73 18.53 -6.39 15.28
C PHE A 73 18.87 -7.58 16.19
N VAL A 74 18.76 -7.43 17.51
CA VAL A 74 18.89 -8.53 18.46
C VAL A 74 17.58 -9.29 18.58
N ASP A 75 16.44 -8.59 18.55
CA ASP A 75 15.09 -9.18 18.60
C ASP A 75 14.15 -8.59 17.53
N LEU A 76 14.33 -9.04 16.29
CA LEU A 76 13.50 -8.62 15.16
C LEU A 76 12.03 -9.00 15.35
N ARG A 77 11.76 -10.12 16.03
CA ARG A 77 10.39 -10.59 16.28
C ARG A 77 9.63 -9.57 17.11
N LYS A 78 10.25 -9.04 18.16
CA LYS A 78 9.66 -7.99 19.00
C LYS A 78 9.36 -6.72 18.19
N SER A 79 10.29 -6.26 17.35
CA SER A 79 10.04 -5.09 16.50
C SER A 79 8.89 -5.30 15.51
N ILE A 80 8.79 -6.49 14.90
CA ILE A 80 7.68 -6.82 14.00
C ILE A 80 6.35 -6.85 14.74
N LEU A 81 6.27 -7.51 15.91
CA LEU A 81 5.05 -7.57 16.71
C LEU A 81 4.60 -6.18 17.19
N ALA A 82 5.54 -5.32 17.57
CA ALA A 82 5.26 -3.93 17.91
C ALA A 82 4.69 -3.17 16.71
N ALA A 83 5.26 -3.35 15.51
CA ALA A 83 4.75 -2.71 14.29
C ALA A 83 3.37 -3.24 13.87
N VAL A 84 3.08 -4.53 14.03
CA VAL A 84 1.74 -5.07 13.78
C VAL A 84 0.74 -4.46 14.77
N SER A 85 1.11 -4.36 16.05
CA SER A 85 0.23 -3.83 17.10
C SER A 85 -0.04 -2.33 16.96
N ALA A 86 0.93 -1.59 16.42
CA ALA A 86 0.81 -0.16 16.13
C ALA A 86 0.09 0.13 14.79
N LYS A 87 -0.43 -0.89 14.10
CA LYS A 87 -1.14 -0.69 12.83
C LYS A 87 -2.46 0.04 13.07
N PRO A 88 -2.68 1.21 12.45
CA PRO A 88 -3.96 1.91 12.57
C PRO A 88 -5.06 1.15 11.82
N GLU A 89 -6.31 1.34 12.26
CA GLU A 89 -7.50 0.79 11.61
C GLU A 89 -7.61 1.24 10.14
N SER A 90 -7.27 2.50 9.87
CA SER A 90 -7.20 3.06 8.52
C SER A 90 -6.01 4.01 8.38
N GLY A 91 -5.36 4.00 7.21
CA GLY A 91 -4.33 4.99 6.90
C GLY A 91 -4.92 6.41 6.87
N SER A 92 -4.21 7.37 7.45
CA SER A 92 -4.58 8.78 7.42
C SER A 92 -3.67 9.51 6.42
N SER A 93 -2.59 10.12 6.89
CA SER A 93 -1.55 10.75 6.08
C SER A 93 -0.20 10.61 6.77
N CYS A 94 0.87 10.45 6.01
CA CYS A 94 2.24 10.58 6.49
C CYS A 94 2.80 11.92 6.02
N ARG A 95 3.17 12.78 6.96
CA ARG A 95 3.73 14.13 6.75
C ARG A 95 5.17 14.21 7.25
N SER A 96 5.60 13.29 8.11
CA SER A 96 6.98 13.22 8.62
C SER A 96 8.00 12.78 7.58
N ARG A 97 7.60 12.03 6.55
CA ARG A 97 8.48 11.57 5.47
C ARG A 97 7.89 11.80 4.09
N ALA A 98 8.74 12.17 3.14
CA ALA A 98 8.36 12.19 1.73
C ALA A 98 8.19 10.75 1.20
N MET A 99 7.28 10.55 0.25
CA MET A 99 6.99 9.21 -0.32
C MET A 99 8.25 8.50 -0.83
N GLN A 100 9.17 9.22 -1.48
CA GLN A 100 10.44 8.67 -1.95
C GLN A 100 11.30 8.05 -0.84
N GLN A 101 11.28 8.61 0.38
CA GLN A 101 12.08 8.12 1.51
C GLN A 101 11.55 6.83 2.10
N ILE A 102 10.28 6.54 1.84
CA ILE A 102 9.61 5.35 2.33
C ILE A 102 9.44 4.32 1.21
N GLY A 103 9.78 4.63 -0.05
CA GLY A 103 9.67 3.72 -1.20
C GLY A 103 8.32 3.80 -1.90
N GLY A 104 7.70 4.98 -1.90
CA GLY A 104 6.55 5.32 -2.76
C GLY A 104 6.97 5.82 -4.13
#